data_AF-A0AB39VEZ1-F1
#
_entry.id   AF-A0AB39VEZ1-F1
#
_cell.length_a   1.000
_cell.length_b   1.000
_cell.length_c   1.000
_cell.angle_alpha   90.00
_cell.angle_beta   90.00
_cell.angle_gamma   90.00
#
_symmetry.space_group_name_H-M   'P 1'
#
loop_
_entity.id
_entity.type
_entity.pdbx_description
1 polymer ?
#
loop_
_entity_poly.entity_id
_entity_poly.type
_entity_poly.pdbx_seq_one_letter_code
_entity_poly.pdbx_strand_id
1 'polypeptide(L)'
;MADEKDLRILNASFSHGSVHDFRLFCRGRVYFSKDVLLIADKGYIGIDKIHVNSLVPKKSTKKHKLTKKDRKYNSIISRRRIYIEHVNRHITKFRIVSTRYRNKRRKFALRFSLICAIYNFQL
;
A
#
# COMPACT_ATOMS: atom_id res chain seq x y z
N MET A 1 2.21 4.69 1.05
CA MET A 1 2.59 4.17 2.38
C MET A 1 1.89 4.99 3.44
N ALA A 2 1.07 4.30 4.25
CA ALA A 2 0.40 4.73 5.48
C ALA A 2 1.30 4.74 6.71
N ASP A 3 1.23 5.70 7.62
CA ASP A 3 1.46 5.38 9.05
C ASP A 3 0.16 4.80 9.66
N GLU A 4 0.26 3.75 10.48
CA GLU A 4 -0.94 3.11 11.08
C GLU A 4 -1.52 3.92 12.24
N LYS A 5 -0.69 4.66 13.00
CA LYS A 5 -1.13 5.38 14.19
C LYS A 5 -1.88 6.66 13.83
N ASP A 6 -1.29 7.45 12.94
CA ASP A 6 -1.81 8.78 12.62
C ASP A 6 -2.48 8.83 11.25
N LEU A 7 -2.50 7.71 10.50
CA LEU A 7 -3.07 7.59 9.14
C LEU A 7 -2.41 8.47 8.08
N ARG A 8 -1.33 9.19 8.44
CA ARG A 8 -0.62 10.11 7.55
C ARG A 8 0.04 9.37 6.40
N ILE A 9 -0.12 9.91 5.19
CA ILE A 9 0.56 9.43 3.99
C ILE A 9 2.01 9.91 4.02
N LEU A 10 2.93 8.95 4.16
CA LEU A 10 4.38 9.21 4.22
C LEU A 10 5.02 9.26 2.83
N ASN A 11 4.56 8.40 1.92
CA ASN A 11 5.11 8.31 0.57
C ASN A 11 4.07 7.81 -0.44
N ALA A 12 4.11 8.39 -1.64
CA ALA A 12 3.40 7.89 -2.81
C ALA A 12 4.40 7.71 -3.96
N SER A 13 4.44 6.50 -4.52
CA SER A 13 5.34 6.13 -5.63
C SER A 13 4.53 5.91 -6.90
N PHE A 14 5.09 6.28 -8.05
CA PHE A 14 4.42 6.21 -9.35
C PHE A 14 5.32 5.60 -10.42
N SER A 15 4.73 4.83 -11.33
CA SER A 15 5.40 4.31 -12.52
C SER A 15 4.64 4.66 -13.80
N HIS A 16 5.36 4.58 -14.92
CA HIS A 16 4.77 4.56 -16.26
C HIS A 16 4.42 3.12 -16.65
N GLY A 17 3.28 2.93 -17.30
CA GLY A 17 2.82 1.61 -17.74
C GLY A 17 2.44 0.66 -16.60
N SER A 18 2.31 -0.63 -16.94
CA SER A 18 1.91 -1.72 -16.05
C SER A 18 3.11 -2.28 -15.28
N VAL A 19 3.61 -1.55 -14.30
CA VAL A 19 4.61 -2.07 -13.35
C VAL A 19 3.89 -2.68 -12.16
N HIS A 20 4.25 -3.90 -11.81
CA HIS A 20 3.74 -4.56 -10.60
C HIS A 20 4.15 -3.80 -9.33
N ASP A 21 3.23 -3.63 -8.39
CA ASP A 21 3.41 -2.82 -7.18
C ASP A 21 4.65 -3.19 -6.38
N PHE A 22 4.91 -4.49 -6.18
CA PHE A 22 6.13 -4.93 -5.48
C PHE A 22 7.42 -4.52 -6.20
N ARG A 23 7.42 -4.53 -7.54
CA ARG A 23 8.58 -4.06 -8.33
C ARG A 23 8.75 -2.55 -8.21
N LEU A 24 7.65 -1.79 -8.18
CA LEU A 24 7.68 -0.35 -7.95
C LEU A 24 8.25 -0.04 -6.56
N PHE A 25 7.83 -0.77 -5.54
CA PHE A 25 8.36 -0.66 -4.19
C PHE A 25 9.87 -0.91 -4.13
N CYS A 26 10.36 -2.02 -4.71
CA CYS A 26 11.81 -2.29 -4.74
C CYS A 26 12.60 -1.21 -5.49
N ARG A 27 12.03 -0.63 -6.55
CA ARG A 27 12.65 0.48 -7.30
C ARG A 27 12.66 1.79 -6.52
N GLY A 28 11.68 2.01 -5.65
CA GLY A 28 11.57 3.21 -4.83
C GLY A 28 12.69 3.37 -3.80
N ARG A 29 13.46 2.30 -3.51
CA ARG A 29 14.58 2.28 -2.55
C ARG A 29 14.26 2.99 -1.23
N VAL A 30 13.03 2.81 -0.74
CA VAL A 30 12.63 3.34 0.57
C VAL A 30 13.26 2.45 1.63
N TYR A 31 14.12 3.03 2.47
CA TYR A 31 14.76 2.32 3.57
C TYR A 31 13.90 2.44 4.83
N PHE A 32 13.62 1.30 5.46
CA PHE A 32 12.93 1.22 6.73
C PHE A 32 13.91 0.77 7.81
N SER A 33 13.79 1.32 9.01
CA SER A 33 14.48 0.74 10.17
C SER A 33 13.95 -0.68 10.39
N LYS A 34 14.82 -1.60 10.82
CA LYS A 34 14.48 -3.01 11.09
C LYS A 34 13.31 -3.17 12.08
N ASP A 35 13.15 -2.20 12.97
CA ASP A 35 12.13 -2.19 14.02
C ASP A 35 10.74 -1.79 13.52
N VAL A 36 10.64 -1.15 12.35
CA VAL A 36 9.35 -0.74 11.78
C VAL A 36 8.59 -1.96 11.29
N LEU A 37 7.32 -2.10 11.69
CA LEU A 37 6.45 -3.15 11.19
C LEU A 37 5.85 -2.74 9.84
N LEU A 38 6.14 -3.48 8.77
CA LEU A 38 5.49 -3.26 7.47
C LEU A 38 4.26 -4.17 7.33
N ILE A 39 3.09 -3.58 7.07
CA ILE A 39 1.87 -4.34 6.79
C ILE A 39 1.52 -4.13 5.32
N ALA A 40 1.50 -5.22 4.54
CA ALA A 40 1.26 -5.13 3.11
C ALA A 40 0.19 -6.11 2.62
N ASP A 41 -0.25 -5.94 1.38
CA ASP A 41 -1.21 -6.82 0.75
C ASP A 41 -0.55 -8.04 0.09
N LYS A 42 -1.36 -8.94 -0.47
CA LYS A 42 -0.87 -10.17 -1.13
C LYS A 42 -0.02 -9.90 -2.37
N GLY A 43 -0.06 -8.70 -2.94
CA GLY A 43 0.83 -8.26 -4.03
C GLY A 43 2.27 -8.10 -3.57
N TYR A 44 2.53 -7.95 -2.27
CA TYR A 44 3.88 -7.79 -1.71
C TYR A 44 4.46 -9.09 -1.12
N ILE A 45 4.00 -10.26 -1.59
CA ILE A 45 4.59 -11.55 -1.19
C ILE A 45 6.09 -11.56 -1.53
N GLY A 46 6.92 -11.91 -0.55
CA GLY A 46 8.39 -11.88 -0.67
C GLY A 46 9.04 -10.62 -0.10
N ILE A 47 8.27 -9.66 0.43
CA ILE A 47 8.81 -8.47 1.11
C ILE A 47 9.61 -8.83 2.37
N ASP A 48 9.31 -9.97 2.99
CA ASP A 48 10.05 -10.55 4.13
C ASP A 48 11.55 -10.74 3.84
N LYS A 49 11.92 -10.96 2.57
CA LYS A 49 13.32 -11.08 2.14
C LYS A 49 14.06 -9.74 2.12
N ILE A 50 13.33 -8.64 2.01
CA ILE A 50 13.86 -7.28 1.98
C ILE A 50 13.83 -6.69 3.39
N HIS A 51 12.73 -6.93 4.10
CA HIS A 51 12.49 -6.42 5.44
C HIS A 51 11.83 -7.50 6.30
N VAL A 52 12.60 -8.05 7.25
CA VAL A 52 12.18 -9.20 8.07
C VAL A 52 10.92 -8.91 8.88
N ASN A 53 10.77 -7.69 9.40
CA ASN A 53 9.62 -7.29 10.21
C ASN A 53 8.42 -6.88 9.33
N SER A 54 7.95 -7.81 8.50
CA SER A 54 6.83 -7.59 7.57
C SER A 54 5.69 -8.59 7.77
N LEU A 55 4.45 -8.10 7.75
CA LEU A 55 3.22 -8.87 7.78
C LEU A 55 2.53 -8.84 6.41
N VAL A 56 2.47 -10.00 5.77
CA VAL A 56 1.75 -10.21 4.51
C VAL A 56 0.77 -11.37 4.67
N PRO A 57 -0.47 -11.25 4.15
CA PRO A 57 -1.42 -12.35 4.19
C PRO A 57 -0.90 -13.55 3.38
N LYS A 58 -1.09 -14.75 3.93
CA LYS A 58 -0.77 -15.99 3.22
C LYS A 58 -1.70 -16.19 2.04
N LYS A 59 -1.12 -16.56 0.90
CA LYS A 59 -1.84 -16.86 -0.35
C LYS A 59 -2.18 -18.35 -0.42
N SER A 60 -3.43 -18.67 -0.72
CA SER A 60 -3.81 -20.03 -1.06
C SER A 60 -3.29 -20.37 -2.47
N THR A 61 -2.78 -21.57 -2.67
CA THR A 61 -2.45 -22.12 -4.00
C THR A 61 -3.29 -23.36 -4.27
N LYS A 62 -3.22 -23.89 -5.51
CA LYS A 62 -3.93 -25.12 -5.89
C LYS A 62 -3.50 -26.31 -5.00
N LYS A 63 -2.19 -26.42 -4.73
CA LYS A 63 -1.59 -27.50 -3.95
C LYS A 63 -1.59 -27.23 -2.44
N HIS A 64 -1.63 -25.95 -2.03
CA HIS A 64 -1.60 -25.58 -0.60
C HIS A 64 -2.79 -24.68 -0.27
N LYS A 65 -3.83 -25.30 0.30
CA LYS A 65 -5.00 -24.60 0.83
C LYS A 65 -4.68 -23.95 2.17
N LEU A 66 -5.34 -22.83 2.48
CA LEU A 66 -5.19 -22.14 3.76
C LEU A 66 -5.75 -22.99 4.91
N THR A 67 -4.90 -23.27 5.89
CA THR A 67 -5.31 -23.92 7.15
C THR A 67 -6.18 -22.98 7.98
N LYS A 68 -6.86 -23.51 9.01
CA LYS A 68 -7.62 -22.68 9.96
C LYS A 68 -6.73 -21.62 10.63
N LYS A 69 -5.47 -21.96 10.95
CA LYS A 69 -4.48 -21.04 11.51
C LYS A 69 -4.14 -19.91 10.53
N ASP A 70 -3.92 -20.22 9.26
CA ASP A 70 -3.61 -19.21 8.24
C ASP A 70 -4.79 -18.25 8.00
N ARG A 71 -6.02 -18.75 8.07
CA ARG A 71 -7.22 -17.91 7.97
C ARG A 71 -7.32 -16.95 9.16
N LYS A 72 -7.06 -17.41 10.38
CA LYS A 72 -7.04 -16.56 11.59
C LYS A 72 -5.95 -15.48 11.47
N TYR A 73 -4.76 -15.86 11.03
CA TYR A 73 -3.66 -14.93 10.76
C TYR A 73 -4.03 -13.88 9.70
N ASN A 74 -4.58 -14.30 8.56
CA ASN A 74 -5.05 -13.39 7.52
C ASN A 74 -6.15 -12.44 8.02
N SER A 75 -7.06 -12.92 8.88
CA SER A 75 -8.11 -12.09 9.47
C SER A 75 -7.53 -10.97 10.35
N ILE A 76 -6.49 -11.25 11.13
CA ILE A 76 -5.79 -10.24 11.94
C ILE A 76 -5.16 -9.17 11.04
N ILE A 77 -4.47 -9.58 9.98
CA ILE A 77 -3.87 -8.63 9.03
C ILE A 77 -4.94 -7.80 8.33
N SER A 78 -6.03 -8.43 7.87
CA SER A 78 -7.13 -7.73 7.23
C SER A 78 -7.73 -6.65 8.14
N ARG A 79 -7.88 -6.92 9.45
CA ARG A 79 -8.35 -5.91 10.42
C ARG A 79 -7.40 -4.72 10.53
N ARG A 80 -6.09 -4.96 10.63
CA ARG A 80 -5.09 -3.86 10.65
C ARG A 80 -5.09 -3.05 9.36
N ARG A 81 -5.40 -3.67 8.22
CA ARG A 81 -5.44 -3.00 6.92
C ARG A 81 -6.71 -2.16 6.67
N ILE A 82 -7.73 -2.24 7.52
CA ILE A 82 -8.95 -1.40 7.36
C ILE A 82 -8.59 0.09 7.31
N TYR A 83 -7.62 0.52 8.12
CA TYR A 83 -7.16 1.90 8.16
C TYR A 83 -6.59 2.38 6.83
N ILE A 84 -5.74 1.57 6.18
CA ILE A 84 -5.20 1.93 4.85
C ILE A 84 -6.30 1.95 3.78
N GLU A 85 -7.33 1.11 3.92
CA GLU A 85 -8.50 1.15 3.03
C GLU A 85 -9.32 2.44 3.21
N HIS A 86 -9.43 2.97 4.44
CA HIS A 86 -10.03 4.28 4.70
C HIS A 86 -9.24 5.42 4.04
N VAL A 87 -7.90 5.40 4.17
CA VAL A 87 -7.02 6.37 3.50
C VAL A 87 -7.23 6.30 1.98
N ASN A 88 -7.17 5.10 1.40
CA ASN A 88 -7.37 4.89 -0.04
C ASN A 88 -8.76 5.35 -0.48
N ARG A 89 -9.81 5.03 0.29
CA ARG A 89 -11.17 5.49 0.03
C ARG A 89 -11.22 7.02 -0.01
N HIS A 90 -10.60 7.70 0.95
CA HIS A 90 -10.55 9.16 0.98
C HIS A 90 -9.90 9.74 -0.28
N ILE A 91 -8.75 9.19 -0.68
CA ILE A 91 -8.03 9.64 -1.88
C ILE A 91 -8.85 9.37 -3.16
N THR A 92 -9.59 8.25 -3.22
CA THR A 92 -10.44 7.95 -4.38
C THR A 92 -11.69 8.84 -4.49
N LYS A 93 -12.06 9.61 -3.45
CA LYS A 93 -13.14 10.61 -3.58
C LYS A 93 -12.83 11.68 -4.63
N PHE A 94 -11.56 12.00 -4.83
CA PHE A 94 -11.14 12.96 -5.84
C PHE A 94 -11.33 12.37 -7.24
N ARG A 95 -12.18 12.99 -8.07
CA ARG A 95 -12.48 12.51 -9.44
C ARG A 95 -11.25 12.33 -10.32
N ILE A 96 -10.21 13.13 -10.09
CA ILE A 96 -8.92 13.04 -10.79
C ILE A 96 -8.21 11.70 -10.54
N VAL A 97 -8.52 11.02 -9.43
CA VAL A 97 -8.00 9.70 -9.07
C VAL A 97 -9.00 8.59 -9.40
N SER A 98 -10.30 8.75 -9.10
CA SER A 98 -11.31 7.69 -9.33
C SER A 98 -11.75 7.50 -10.77
N THR A 99 -11.53 8.49 -11.63
CA THR A 99 -11.88 8.39 -13.05
C THR A 99 -10.64 8.39 -13.93
N ARG A 100 -10.81 8.08 -15.23
CA ARG A 100 -9.71 8.11 -16.19
C ARG A 100 -9.04 9.49 -16.19
N TYR A 101 -7.75 9.53 -15.89
CA TYR A 101 -6.96 10.74 -15.89
C TYR A 101 -6.79 11.28 -17.33
N ARG A 102 -7.33 12.48 -17.60
CA ARG A 102 -7.30 13.13 -18.94
C ARG A 102 -6.21 14.19 -19.12
N ASN A 103 -5.43 14.48 -18.08
CA ASN A 103 -4.42 15.54 -18.10
C ASN A 103 -3.03 15.02 -18.54
N LYS A 104 -2.10 15.94 -18.86
CA LYS A 104 -0.70 15.58 -19.18
C LYS A 104 -0.07 14.79 -18.02
N ARG A 105 0.35 13.55 -18.29
CA ARG A 105 0.88 12.58 -17.30
C ARG A 105 2.09 13.09 -16.52
N ARG A 106 2.93 13.94 -17.14
CA ARG A 106 4.12 14.54 -16.52
C ARG A 106 3.86 15.23 -15.18
N LYS A 107 2.65 15.78 -14.98
CA LYS A 107 2.24 16.49 -13.74
C LYS A 107 1.37 15.63 -12.81
N PHE A 108 1.16 14.35 -13.12
CA PHE A 108 0.30 13.47 -12.32
C PHE A 108 0.85 13.27 -10.91
N ALA A 109 2.14 12.94 -10.78
CA ALA A 109 2.77 12.70 -9.48
C ALA A 109 2.66 13.94 -8.58
N LEU A 110 2.91 15.13 -9.12
CA LEU A 110 2.73 16.39 -8.41
C LEU A 110 1.29 16.59 -7.92
N ARG A 111 0.30 16.43 -8.82
CA ARG A 111 -1.12 16.59 -8.45
C ARG A 111 -1.58 15.57 -7.41
N PHE A 112 -1.14 14.32 -7.54
CA PHE A 112 -1.46 13.29 -6.55
C PHE A 112 -0.79 13.59 -5.21
N SER A 113 0.45 14.07 -5.22
CA SER A 113 1.17 14.47 -4.00
C SER A 113 0.46 15.61 -3.28
N LEU A 114 -0.09 16.59 -4.02
CA LEU A 114 -0.91 17.66 -3.44
C LEU A 114 -2.20 17.13 -2.80
N ILE A 115 -2.85 16.13 -3.41
CA ILE A 115 -4.02 15.47 -2.81
C ILE A 115 -3.65 14.76 -1.52
N CYS A 116 -2.51 14.06 -1.49
CA CYS A 116 -2.00 13.46 -0.26
C CYS A 116 -1.68 14.52 0.80
N ALA A 117 -1.12 15.67 0.41
CA ALA A 117 -0.85 16.77 1.33
C ALA A 117 -2.14 17.38 1.91
N ILE A 118 -3.17 17.57 1.09
CA ILE A 118 -4.49 18.03 1.54
C ILE A 118 -5.10 17.04 2.52
N TYR A 119 -5.04 15.73 2.21
CA TYR A 119 -5.50 14.70 3.15
C TYR A 119 -4.75 14.77 4.48
N ASN A 120 -3.42 14.85 4.44
CA ASN A 120 -2.60 14.95 5.65
C ASN A 120 -2.87 16.23 6.47
N PHE A 121 -3.29 17.32 5.82
CA PHE A 121 -3.66 18.58 6.48
C PHE A 121 -5.05 18.50 7.16
N GLN A 122 -5.92 17.61 6.70
CA GLN A 122 -7.29 17.44 7.21
C GLN A 122 -7.43 16.37 8.30
N LEU A 123 -6.35 15.63 8.58
CA LEU A 123 -6.26 14.64 9.66
C LEU A 123 -6.16 15.32 11.03
#